data_AF-A8U1D6-F1
#
_entry.id   AF-A8U1D6-F1
#
_cell.length_a   1.000
_cell.length_b   1.000
_cell.length_c   1.000
_cell.angle_alpha   90.00
_cell.angle_beta   90.00
_cell.angle_gamma   90.00
#
_symmetry.space_group_name_H-M   'P 1'
#
loop_
_entity.id
_entity.type
_entity.pdbx_description
1 polymer ?
#
loop_
_entity_poly.entity_id
_entity_poly.type
_entity_poly.pdbx_seq_one_letter_code
_entity_poly.pdbx_strand_id
1 'polypeptide(L)'
;MGELKLYGMKAAYDQVIVTAVKRQHEPSRVVGDLLAAEIAEKQARSIKYQITIAKLPLAKDVADFTFDGTPINEALVHDLASGDFLAHQRNAVFIGGTGHAS
;
A
#
# COMPACT_ATOMS: atom_id res chain seq x y z
N MET A 1 -18.96 -13.27 12.77
CA MET A 1 -17.89 -12.44 12.17
C MET A 1 -17.84 -12.50 10.63
N GLY A 2 -18.30 -13.58 9.98
CA GLY A 2 -18.33 -13.67 8.51
C GLY A 2 -19.29 -12.67 7.84
N GLU A 3 -20.48 -12.45 8.41
CA GLU A 3 -21.48 -11.50 7.85
C GLU A 3 -21.06 -10.04 7.99
N LEU A 4 -20.38 -9.68 9.10
CA LEU A 4 -19.86 -8.31 9.31
C LEU A 4 -18.54 -8.04 8.55
N LYS A 5 -18.03 -9.00 7.78
CA LYS A 5 -16.77 -8.87 7.02
C LYS A 5 -15.56 -8.49 7.90
N LEU A 6 -15.54 -8.95 9.15
CA LEU A 6 -14.49 -8.67 10.14
C LEU A 6 -13.36 -9.70 10.03
N TYR A 7 -12.61 -9.64 8.94
CA TYR A 7 -11.64 -10.68 8.58
C TYR A 7 -10.39 -10.65 9.46
N GLY A 8 -9.91 -9.47 9.83
CA GLY A 8 -8.75 -9.31 10.71
C GLY A 8 -9.08 -9.73 12.14
N MET A 9 -10.26 -9.36 12.66
CA MET A 9 -10.71 -9.83 13.98
C MET A 9 -10.82 -11.35 14.02
N LYS A 10 -11.42 -11.95 12.98
CA LYS A 10 -11.58 -13.41 12.89
C LYS A 10 -10.23 -14.13 12.90
N ALA A 11 -9.25 -13.61 12.14
CA ALA A 11 -7.92 -14.22 12.05
C ALA A 11 -7.13 -14.11 13.36
N ALA A 12 -7.27 -13.00 14.09
CA ALA A 12 -6.54 -12.75 15.33
C ALA A 12 -7.26 -13.27 16.60
N TYR A 13 -8.52 -13.69 16.48
CA TYR A 13 -9.40 -13.98 17.62
C TYR A 13 -8.78 -14.98 18.61
N ASP A 14 -8.41 -16.16 18.15
CA ASP A 14 -7.91 -17.23 19.02
C ASP A 14 -6.64 -16.80 19.77
N GLN A 15 -5.73 -16.12 19.06
CA GLN A 15 -4.47 -15.63 19.65
C GLN A 15 -4.70 -14.52 20.68
N VAL A 16 -5.58 -13.56 20.38
CA VAL A 16 -5.92 -12.44 21.28
C VAL A 16 -6.62 -12.96 22.53
N ILE A 17 -7.56 -13.89 22.39
CA ILE A 17 -8.27 -14.49 23.53
C ILE A 17 -7.32 -15.30 24.41
N VAL A 18 -6.45 -16.13 23.82
CA VAL A 18 -5.43 -16.88 24.59
C VAL A 18 -4.51 -15.94 25.37
N THR A 19 -4.11 -14.82 24.77
CA THR A 19 -3.27 -13.81 25.42
C THR A 19 -4.02 -13.07 26.52
N ALA A 20 -5.28 -12.72 26.27
CA ALA A 20 -6.14 -12.03 27.22
C ALA A 20 -6.40 -12.88 28.47
N VAL A 21 -6.67 -14.18 28.30
CA VAL A 21 -6.87 -15.11 29.42
C VAL A 21 -5.57 -15.28 30.22
N LYS A 22 -4.43 -15.44 29.54
CA LYS A 22 -3.12 -15.59 30.21
C LYS A 22 -2.68 -14.34 30.99
N ARG A 23 -3.04 -13.15 30.51
CA ARG A 23 -2.59 -11.87 31.06
C ARG A 23 -3.68 -11.11 31.82
N GLN A 24 -4.85 -11.73 32.01
CA GLN A 24 -6.04 -11.12 32.63
C GLN A 24 -6.34 -9.73 32.06
N HIS A 25 -6.34 -9.61 30.73
CA HIS A 25 -6.63 -8.34 30.09
C HIS A 25 -8.08 -7.94 30.30
N GLU A 26 -8.28 -6.67 30.70
CA GLU A 26 -9.59 -6.06 30.77
C GLU A 26 -10.31 -6.20 29.42
N PRO A 27 -11.64 -6.46 29.41
CA PRO A 27 -12.41 -6.64 28.18
C PRO A 27 -12.23 -5.52 27.16
N SER A 28 -12.06 -4.26 27.62
CA SER A 28 -11.78 -3.11 26.75
C SER A 28 -10.49 -3.25 25.96
N ARG A 29 -9.46 -3.85 26.55
CA ARG A 29 -8.16 -4.10 25.90
C ARG A 29 -8.27 -5.21 24.85
N VAL A 30 -9.03 -6.27 25.14
CA VAL A 30 -9.30 -7.35 24.19
C VAL A 30 -10.02 -6.82 22.95
N VAL A 31 -11.03 -5.97 23.15
CA VAL A 31 -11.75 -5.32 22.04
C VAL A 31 -10.81 -4.41 21.25
N GLY A 32 -9.94 -3.64 21.91
CA GLY A 32 -8.92 -2.82 21.26
C GLY A 32 -7.96 -3.62 20.39
N ASP A 33 -7.44 -4.74 20.89
CA ASP A 33 -6.50 -5.60 20.17
C ASP A 33 -7.16 -6.24 18.93
N LEU A 34 -8.41 -6.67 19.05
CA LEU A 34 -9.16 -7.18 17.90
C LEU A 34 -9.44 -6.09 16.86
N LEU A 35 -9.82 -4.88 17.29
CA LEU A 35 -10.04 -3.74 16.39
C LEU A 35 -8.75 -3.33 15.65
N ALA A 36 -7.61 -3.35 16.34
CA ALA A 36 -6.31 -3.07 15.72
C ALA A 36 -5.99 -4.10 14.63
N ALA A 37 -6.26 -5.38 14.86
CA ALA A 37 -6.09 -6.44 13.86
C ALA A 37 -7.01 -6.24 12.64
N GLU A 38 -8.24 -5.79 12.85
CA GLU A 38 -9.17 -5.47 11.75
C GLU A 38 -8.70 -4.28 10.92
N ILE A 39 -8.21 -3.22 11.55
CA ILE A 39 -7.68 -2.03 10.87
C ILE A 39 -6.46 -2.42 10.02
N ALA A 40 -5.55 -3.21 10.57
CA ALA A 40 -4.37 -3.69 9.86
C ALA A 40 -4.75 -4.54 8.63
N GLU A 41 -5.74 -5.44 8.76
CA GLU A 41 -6.24 -6.24 7.63
C GLU A 41 -6.86 -5.35 6.55
N LYS A 42 -7.71 -4.40 6.93
CA LYS A 42 -8.34 -3.46 5.99
C LYS A 42 -7.31 -2.60 5.27
N GLN A 43 -6.27 -2.15 5.96
CA GLN A 43 -5.19 -1.37 5.37
C GLN A 43 -4.39 -2.22 4.38
N ALA A 44 -4.00 -3.45 4.74
CA ALA A 44 -3.31 -4.37 3.85
C ALA A 44 -4.15 -4.70 2.60
N ARG A 45 -5.46 -4.90 2.77
CA ARG A 45 -6.41 -5.14 1.68
C ARG A 45 -6.56 -3.91 0.78
N SER A 46 -6.63 -2.72 1.37
CA SER A 46 -6.69 -1.45 0.64
C SER A 46 -5.44 -1.23 -0.20
N ILE A 47 -4.24 -1.46 0.36
CA ILE A 47 -2.97 -1.38 -0.36
C ILE A 47 -2.95 -2.39 -1.52
N LYS A 48 -3.29 -3.66 -1.25
CA LYS A 48 -3.35 -4.70 -2.29
C LYS A 48 -4.33 -4.31 -3.39
N TYR A 49 -5.49 -3.76 -3.03
CA TYR A 49 -6.49 -3.31 -3.99
C TYR A 49 -6.01 -2.11 -4.81
N GLN A 50 -5.36 -1.13 -4.20
CA GLN A 50 -4.74 0.00 -4.90
C GLN A 50 -3.67 -0.48 -5.88
N ILE A 51 -2.80 -1.40 -5.49
CA ILE A 51 -1.79 -2.02 -6.37
C ILE A 51 -2.47 -2.76 -7.54
N THR A 52 -3.54 -3.52 -7.25
CA THR A 52 -4.27 -4.29 -8.26
C THR A 52 -5.03 -3.38 -9.25
N ILE A 53 -5.66 -2.31 -8.75
CA ILE A 53 -6.38 -1.32 -9.57
C ILE A 53 -5.43 -0.46 -10.39
N ALA A 54 -4.29 -0.10 -9.82
CA ALA A 54 -3.27 0.64 -10.54
C ALA A 54 -2.80 -0.10 -11.79
N LYS A 55 -3.19 -1.38 -11.97
CA LYS A 55 -2.76 -2.27 -13.06
C LYS A 55 -1.26 -2.12 -13.25
N LEU A 56 -0.53 -1.96 -12.15
CA LEU A 56 0.92 -2.01 -12.17
C LEU A 56 1.23 -3.37 -12.80
N PRO A 57 1.69 -3.40 -14.06
CA PRO A 57 2.13 -4.65 -14.65
C PRO A 57 3.17 -5.19 -13.68
N LEU A 58 3.14 -6.49 -13.43
CA LEU A 58 4.23 -7.20 -12.76
C LEU A 58 5.54 -6.53 -13.18
N ALA A 59 6.21 -5.89 -12.22
CA ALA A 59 7.18 -4.81 -12.39
C ALA A 59 7.85 -4.82 -13.77
N LYS A 60 7.45 -3.90 -14.66
CA LYS A 60 8.42 -3.37 -15.61
C LYS A 60 9.15 -2.31 -14.81
N ASP A 61 10.32 -2.65 -14.31
CA ASP A 61 11.19 -1.63 -13.76
C ASP A 61 11.51 -0.62 -14.87
N VAL A 62 11.92 0.60 -14.51
CA VAL A 62 12.38 1.57 -15.53
C VAL A 62 13.47 0.95 -16.41
N ALA A 63 14.24 0.00 -15.86
CA ALA A 63 15.22 -0.82 -16.57
C ALA A 63 14.63 -1.75 -17.67
N ASP A 64 13.36 -2.15 -17.56
CA ASP A 64 12.67 -3.04 -18.50
C ASP A 64 11.82 -2.26 -19.52
N PHE A 65 11.82 -0.92 -19.46
CA PHE A 65 11.08 -0.08 -20.40
C PHE A 65 11.90 0.14 -21.67
N THR A 66 11.37 -0.25 -22.83
CA THR A 66 12.00 0.01 -24.12
C THR A 66 11.62 1.41 -24.61
N PHE A 67 12.59 2.32 -24.66
CA PHE A 67 12.38 3.69 -25.14
C PHE A 67 12.41 3.82 -26.68
N ASP A 68 12.86 2.79 -27.39
CA ASP A 68 12.93 2.76 -28.86
C ASP A 68 11.59 3.10 -29.51
N GLY A 69 11.60 4.13 -30.36
CA GLY A 69 10.41 4.59 -31.08
C GLY A 69 9.45 5.46 -30.26
N THR A 70 9.76 5.75 -29.00
CA THR A 70 8.99 6.70 -28.19
C THR A 70 9.59 8.12 -28.28
N PRO A 71 8.78 9.19 -28.21
CA PRO A 71 9.28 10.56 -28.13
C PRO A 71 9.75 10.94 -26.70
N ILE A 72 9.93 9.95 -25.81
CA ILE A 72 10.19 10.15 -24.38
C ILE A 72 11.70 10.31 -24.16
N ASN A 73 12.09 11.24 -23.30
CA ASN A 73 13.49 11.42 -22.91
C ASN A 73 13.87 10.41 -21.81
N GLU A 74 14.57 9.34 -22.20
CA GLU A 74 15.04 8.28 -21.32
C GLU A 74 15.90 8.79 -20.14
N ALA A 75 16.85 9.71 -20.39
CA ALA A 75 17.72 10.24 -19.35
C ALA A 75 16.94 11.00 -18.27
N LEU A 76 15.91 11.77 -18.68
CA LEU A 76 15.02 12.46 -17.75
C LEU A 76 14.19 11.48 -16.93
N VAL A 77 13.71 10.38 -17.54
CA VAL A 77 12.95 9.35 -16.84
C VAL A 77 13.81 8.67 -15.78
N HIS A 78 15.07 8.35 -16.08
CA HIS A 78 15.99 7.78 -15.10
C HIS A 78 16.33 8.74 -13.95
N ASP A 79 16.56 10.02 -14.23
CA ASP A 79 16.84 11.07 -13.22
C ASP A 79 15.63 11.32 -12.29
N LEU A 80 14.40 11.21 -12.83
CA LEU A 80 13.18 11.25 -12.03
C LEU A 80 13.00 9.97 -11.21
N ALA A 81 13.31 8.80 -11.79
CA ALA A 81 13.18 7.51 -11.10
C ALA A 81 14.21 7.31 -9.98
N SER A 82 15.43 7.85 -10.12
CA SER A 82 16.45 7.83 -9.07
C SER A 82 16.09 8.74 -7.89
N GLY A 83 15.24 9.75 -8.12
CA GLY A 83 14.87 10.73 -7.10
C GLY A 83 15.94 11.81 -6.87
N ASP A 84 16.94 11.91 -7.75
CA ASP A 84 18.07 12.85 -7.61
C ASP A 84 17.61 14.32 -7.57
N PHE A 85 16.43 14.63 -8.12
CA PHE A 85 15.84 15.96 -8.01
C PHE A 85 15.54 16.40 -6.56
N LEU A 86 15.26 15.47 -5.64
CA LEU A 86 15.07 15.77 -4.22
C LEU A 86 16.36 16.23 -3.56
N ALA A 87 17.48 15.58 -3.88
CA ALA A 87 18.80 15.94 -3.37
C ALA A 87 19.28 17.30 -3.92
N HIS A 88 18.90 17.62 -5.16
CA HIS A 88 19.29 18.85 -5.85
C HIS A 88 18.25 19.99 -5.72
N GLN A 89 17.20 19.82 -4.91
CA GLN A 89 16.09 20.78 -4.75
C GLN A 89 15.51 21.30 -6.08
N ARG A 90 15.44 20.42 -7.09
CA ARG A 90 14.86 20.76 -8.40
C ARG A 90 13.35 20.56 -8.34
N ASN A 91 12.60 21.54 -8.83
CA ASN A 91 11.14 21.46 -8.90
C ASN A 91 10.72 20.51 -10.03
N ALA A 92 9.80 19.59 -9.73
CA ALA A 92 9.12 18.76 -10.72
C ALA A 92 7.69 19.27 -10.92
N VAL A 93 7.28 19.48 -12.17
CA VAL A 93 5.93 19.91 -12.53
C VAL A 93 5.30 18.83 -13.40
N PHE A 94 4.24 18.18 -12.90
CA PHE A 94 3.49 17.18 -13.63
C PHE A 94 2.36 17.86 -14.41
N ILE A 95 2.35 17.65 -15.73
CA ILE A 95 1.34 18.23 -16.64
C ILE A 95 0.59 17.06 -17.31
N GLY A 96 -0.69 16.93 -17.00
CA GLY A 96 -1.56 15.88 -17.54
C GLY A 96 -3.05 16.27 -17.52
N GLY A 97 -3.85 15.68 -18.39
CA GLY A 97 -5.30 15.86 -18.42
C GLY A 97 -6.00 15.14 -17.24
N THR A 98 -7.15 15.63 -16.81
CA THR A 98 -7.90 15.05 -15.69
C THR A 98 -8.30 13.60 -15.99
N GLY A 99 -7.93 12.67 -15.10
CA GLY A 99 -8.30 11.25 -15.19
C GLY A 99 -7.18 10.27 -15.55
N HIS A 100 -5.96 10.74 -15.81
CA HIS A 100 -4.78 9.86 -15.90
C HIS A 100 -3.84 10.22 -14.75
N ALA A 101 -3.58 9.26 -13.86
CA ALA A 101 -2.61 9.41 -12.79
C ALA A 101 -1.24 9.69 -13.43
N SER A 102 -0.82 10.95 -13.35
CA SER A 102 0.56 11.38 -13.55
C SER A 102 1.25 11.42 -12.21
#